data_AF-A0A1B6FDG7-F1
#
_entry.id   AF-A0A1B6FDG7-F1
#
_cell.length_a   1.000
_cell.length_b   1.000
_cell.length_c   1.000
_cell.angle_alpha   90.00
_cell.angle_beta   90.00
_cell.angle_gamma   90.00
#
_symmetry.space_group_name_H-M   'P 1'
#
loop_
_entity.id
_entity.type
_entity.pdbx_description
1 polymer ?
#
loop_
_entity_poly.entity_id
_entity_poly.type
_entity_poly.pdbx_seq_one_letter_code
_entity_poly.pdbx_strand_id
1 'polypeptide(L)'
;VICMSPVGDAFRRRCRMFPSLVNCCTIDWFVEWPEEALLSVAQDSLRDIQRTDLIESMATMCYTIHKSVGDMTVRYFEEMRRHYYVTPSSYLELLKQYHSLLEKKTKQTTYMRDRIQNGLHKLYETNELVSTMKIQLIELEPQLKVKSEATAKLMKNLIKEKAQADEVRQVVVNDEAIVKSKAAEMQTLADEAQADLDLALPAMEAATKALEALNKSDINELRVFNKPPNLVKFVMEAVCLLLGAKTDWASAKQVLGDVNFLKKLQDYDKDHISESLMKKLKEYIDHPEFIPDLVATQSKVCRSMCMWVRAIDSYAITFRIVDPKRKKVAAAEKELGEVMAVLRQKQQNLADVEAHIARLEATYDASVAEKASLEATMTLCSARLGRAGRLTMALGDEQVRWENSIKTLGEQLVNLIGDVLIAAACMAYLGAFTSSYRE
;
A
#
# COMPACT_ATOMS: atom_id res chain seq x y z
N VAL A 1 -44.53 54.41 -66.06
CA VAL A 1 -43.12 54.73 -66.30
C VAL A 1 -42.62 53.83 -67.42
N ILE A 2 -42.09 54.41 -68.50
CA ILE A 2 -41.58 53.66 -69.65
C ILE A 2 -40.06 53.89 -69.70
N CYS A 3 -39.28 52.81 -69.63
CA CYS A 3 -37.82 52.89 -69.71
C CYS A 3 -37.37 52.55 -71.13
N MET A 4 -36.65 53.45 -71.78
CA MET A 4 -36.10 53.24 -73.13
C MET A 4 -34.59 53.52 -73.12
N SER A 5 -33.82 52.71 -73.87
CA SER A 5 -32.41 53.00 -74.08
C SER A 5 -32.25 54.10 -75.14
N PRO A 6 -31.45 55.14 -74.88
CA PRO A 6 -31.15 56.18 -75.88
C PRO A 6 -30.17 55.69 -76.96
N VAL A 7 -29.58 54.50 -76.80
CA VAL A 7 -28.58 53.92 -77.70
C VAL A 7 -29.25 53.32 -78.94
N GLY A 8 -28.78 53.72 -80.12
CA GLY A 8 -29.23 53.22 -81.42
C GLY A 8 -30.46 53.93 -82.00
N ASP A 9 -30.79 53.60 -83.27
CA ASP A 9 -31.82 54.32 -84.03
C ASP A 9 -33.26 53.92 -83.70
N ALA A 10 -33.47 52.86 -82.90
CA ALA A 10 -34.80 52.39 -82.54
C ALA A 10 -35.57 53.43 -81.69
N PHE A 11 -34.90 54.07 -80.73
CA PHE A 11 -35.51 55.10 -79.88
C PHE A 11 -36.00 56.29 -80.72
N ARG A 12 -35.13 56.84 -81.57
CA ARG A 12 -35.46 57.94 -82.48
C ARG A 12 -36.63 57.60 -83.40
N ARG A 13 -36.65 56.39 -83.96
CA ARG A 13 -37.77 55.92 -84.81
C ARG A 13 -39.08 55.83 -84.04
N ARG A 14 -39.07 55.28 -82.82
CA ARG A 14 -40.28 55.17 -81.96
C ARG A 14 -40.83 56.54 -81.57
N CYS A 15 -39.97 57.50 -81.20
CA CYS A 15 -40.41 58.85 -80.89
C CYS A 15 -41.04 59.57 -82.10
N ARG A 16 -40.57 59.28 -83.33
CA ARG A 16 -41.18 59.81 -84.57
C ARG A 16 -42.51 59.13 -84.90
N MET A 17 -42.62 57.82 -84.69
CA MET A 17 -43.86 57.05 -84.95
C MET A 17 -44.98 57.39 -83.96
N PHE A 18 -44.63 57.71 -82.71
CA PHE A 18 -45.59 57.96 -81.62
C PHE A 18 -45.30 59.29 -80.92
N PRO A 19 -45.75 60.44 -81.46
CA PRO A 19 -45.50 61.76 -80.88
C PRO A 19 -46.03 61.95 -79.45
N SER A 20 -47.04 61.18 -79.05
CA SER A 20 -47.59 61.18 -77.68
C SER A 20 -46.56 60.77 -76.63
N LEU A 21 -45.54 59.98 -76.98
CA LEU A 21 -44.45 59.62 -76.07
C LEU A 21 -43.61 60.82 -75.63
N VAL A 22 -43.52 61.86 -76.47
CA VAL A 22 -42.78 63.08 -76.17
C VAL A 22 -43.72 64.18 -75.65
N ASN A 23 -44.91 64.30 -76.24
CA ASN A 23 -45.83 65.39 -75.92
C ASN A 23 -46.67 65.17 -74.64
N CYS A 24 -46.88 63.91 -74.24
CA CYS A 24 -47.77 63.57 -73.11
C CYS A 24 -47.04 62.86 -71.96
N CYS A 25 -45.71 62.76 -72.00
CA CYS A 25 -44.89 62.19 -70.94
C CYS A 25 -43.81 63.17 -70.50
N THR A 26 -43.41 63.10 -69.23
CA THR A 26 -42.23 63.81 -68.72
C THR A 26 -41.00 62.96 -69.02
N ILE A 27 -39.97 63.60 -69.59
CA ILE A 27 -38.70 62.93 -69.88
C ILE A 27 -37.77 63.12 -68.69
N ASP A 28 -37.29 62.01 -68.16
CA ASP A 28 -36.27 61.96 -67.11
C ASP A 28 -35.03 61.27 -67.68
N TRP A 29 -33.88 61.96 -67.63
CA TRP A 29 -32.63 61.51 -68.23
C TRP A 29 -31.70 60.91 -67.18
N PHE A 30 -31.38 59.64 -67.35
CA PHE A 30 -30.34 58.98 -66.56
C PHE A 30 -28.99 59.16 -67.24
N VAL A 31 -28.12 59.92 -66.59
CA VAL A 31 -26.72 60.09 -66.98
C VAL A 31 -25.84 59.06 -66.29
N GLU A 32 -24.62 58.89 -66.81
CA GLU A 32 -23.59 58.11 -66.14
C GLU A 32 -23.31 58.67 -64.73
N TRP A 33 -22.93 57.79 -63.81
CA TRP A 33 -22.70 58.20 -62.43
C TRP A 33 -21.49 59.15 -62.35
N PRO A 34 -21.64 60.31 -61.68
CA PRO A 34 -20.51 61.21 -61.47
C PRO A 34 -19.49 60.59 -60.51
N GLU A 35 -18.27 61.12 -60.53
CA GLU A 35 -17.17 60.67 -59.65
C GLU A 35 -17.58 60.62 -58.18
N GLU A 36 -18.25 61.67 -57.69
CA GLU A 36 -18.74 61.75 -56.30
C GLU A 36 -19.68 60.60 -55.93
N ALA A 37 -20.54 60.18 -56.88
CA ALA A 37 -21.47 59.06 -56.66
C ALA A 37 -20.72 57.72 -56.61
N LEU A 38 -19.76 57.49 -57.50
CA LEU A 38 -18.94 56.27 -57.50
C LEU A 38 -18.11 56.16 -56.21
N LEU A 39 -17.46 57.25 -55.80
CA LEU A 39 -16.70 57.32 -54.55
C LEU A 39 -17.59 57.06 -53.34
N SER A 40 -18.76 57.71 -53.26
CA SER A 40 -19.70 57.54 -52.15
C SER A 40 -20.21 56.10 -52.03
N VAL A 41 -20.57 55.47 -53.17
CA VAL A 41 -21.03 54.07 -53.20
C VAL A 41 -19.91 53.10 -52.78
N ALA A 42 -18.69 53.32 -53.24
CA ALA A 42 -17.55 52.50 -52.81
C ALA A 42 -17.24 52.68 -51.33
N GLN A 43 -17.23 53.92 -50.82
CA GLN A 43 -17.01 54.19 -49.40
C GLN A 43 -18.06 53.51 -48.53
N ASP A 44 -19.35 53.60 -48.90
CA ASP A 44 -20.46 52.96 -48.19
C ASP A 44 -20.31 51.43 -48.20
N SER A 45 -20.01 50.86 -49.36
CA SER A 45 -19.79 49.42 -49.51
C SER A 45 -18.57 48.93 -48.73
N LEU A 46 -17.50 49.70 -48.61
CA LEU A 46 -16.25 49.30 -47.96
C LEU A 46 -16.23 49.56 -46.45
N ARG A 47 -17.33 50.05 -45.85
CA ARG A 47 -17.42 50.36 -44.41
C ARG A 47 -17.13 49.18 -43.49
N ASP A 48 -17.41 47.96 -43.93
CA ASP A 48 -17.17 46.74 -43.15
C ASP A 48 -15.66 46.47 -42.94
N ILE A 49 -14.80 47.12 -43.72
CA ILE A 49 -13.36 47.09 -43.50
C ILE A 49 -13.07 48.01 -42.32
N GLN A 50 -12.70 47.44 -41.17
CA GLN A 50 -12.39 48.15 -39.91
C GLN A 50 -11.11 49.03 -39.96
N ARG A 51 -10.73 49.52 -41.14
CA ARG A 51 -9.54 50.33 -41.44
C ARG A 51 -9.95 51.59 -42.18
N THR A 52 -10.44 52.58 -41.43
CA THR A 52 -10.92 53.86 -41.96
C THR A 52 -9.87 54.60 -42.79
N ASP A 53 -8.59 54.41 -42.46
CA ASP A 53 -7.44 54.95 -43.19
C ASP A 53 -7.31 54.42 -44.63
N LEU A 54 -7.80 53.19 -44.89
CA LEU A 54 -7.71 52.55 -46.20
C LEU A 54 -8.95 52.73 -47.07
N ILE A 55 -10.12 52.97 -46.47
CA ILE A 55 -11.41 53.05 -47.18
C ILE A 55 -11.37 54.12 -48.28
N GLU A 56 -10.83 55.30 -48.01
CA GLU A 56 -10.79 56.41 -48.97
C GLU A 56 -9.88 56.10 -50.16
N SER A 57 -8.70 55.52 -49.90
CA SER A 57 -7.75 55.12 -50.94
C SER A 57 -8.31 53.99 -51.80
N MET A 58 -9.00 53.03 -51.18
CA MET A 58 -9.66 51.93 -51.89
C MET A 58 -10.86 52.37 -52.71
N ALA A 59 -11.67 53.30 -52.21
CA ALA A 59 -12.78 53.89 -52.96
C ALA A 59 -12.27 54.63 -54.20
N THR A 60 -11.20 55.41 -54.03
CA THR A 60 -10.50 56.07 -55.14
C THR A 60 -9.97 55.07 -56.16
N MET A 61 -9.43 53.94 -55.72
CA MET A 61 -8.97 52.86 -56.60
C MET A 61 -10.13 52.23 -57.36
N CYS A 62 -11.27 51.94 -56.71
CA CYS A 62 -12.46 51.40 -57.36
C CYS A 62 -12.96 52.32 -58.47
N TYR A 63 -13.08 53.63 -58.18
CA TYR A 63 -13.42 54.64 -59.18
C TYR A 63 -12.44 54.66 -60.35
N THR A 64 -11.14 54.72 -60.05
CA THR A 64 -10.07 54.77 -61.07
C THR A 64 -10.12 53.55 -62.00
N ILE A 65 -10.34 52.36 -61.43
CA ILE A 65 -10.51 51.12 -62.20
C ILE A 65 -11.73 51.22 -63.12
N HIS A 66 -12.89 51.64 -62.59
CA HIS A 66 -14.12 51.76 -63.36
C HIS A 66 -13.99 52.73 -64.54
N LYS A 67 -13.40 53.90 -64.28
CA LYS A 67 -13.13 54.93 -65.30
C LYS A 67 -12.16 54.43 -66.37
N SER A 68 -11.04 53.83 -65.95
CA SER A 68 -10.03 53.25 -66.85
C SER A 68 -10.63 52.20 -67.79
N VAL A 69 -11.49 51.32 -67.27
CA VAL A 69 -12.20 50.34 -68.10
C VAL A 69 -13.15 51.05 -69.08
N GLY A 70 -13.86 52.08 -68.64
CA GLY A 70 -14.69 52.94 -69.50
C GLY A 70 -13.90 53.49 -70.69
N ASP A 71 -12.76 54.14 -70.42
CA ASP A 71 -11.87 54.68 -71.44
C ASP A 71 -11.34 53.57 -72.38
N MET A 72 -11.02 52.40 -71.82
CA MET A 72 -10.56 51.24 -72.59
C MET A 72 -11.65 50.69 -73.52
N THR A 73 -12.93 50.77 -73.16
CA THR A 73 -14.02 50.32 -74.04
C THR A 73 -14.16 51.17 -75.30
N VAL A 74 -13.90 52.47 -75.18
CA VAL A 74 -13.90 53.39 -76.33
C VAL A 74 -12.81 52.97 -77.31
N ARG A 75 -11.59 52.78 -76.80
CA ARG A 75 -10.45 52.32 -77.60
C ARG A 75 -10.69 50.95 -78.22
N TYR A 76 -11.24 50.01 -77.45
CA TYR A 76 -11.56 48.65 -77.92
C TYR A 76 -12.57 48.69 -79.08
N PHE A 77 -13.55 49.60 -79.03
CA PHE A 77 -14.48 49.78 -80.13
C PHE A 77 -13.81 50.42 -81.36
N GLU A 78 -12.95 51.40 -81.18
CA GLU A 78 -12.25 52.07 -82.29
C GLU A 78 -11.32 51.11 -83.05
N GLU A 79 -10.55 50.30 -82.31
CA GLU A 79 -9.55 49.40 -82.86
C GLU A 79 -10.15 48.06 -83.34
N MET A 80 -11.03 47.44 -82.53
CA MET A 80 -11.55 46.09 -82.79
C MET A 80 -12.99 46.06 -83.30
N ARG A 81 -13.68 47.21 -83.35
CA ARG A 81 -15.11 47.33 -83.74
C ARG A 81 -16.04 46.43 -82.92
N ARG A 82 -15.67 46.15 -81.67
CA ARG A 82 -16.45 45.35 -80.72
C ARG A 82 -16.94 46.23 -79.59
N HIS A 83 -18.26 46.23 -79.35
CA HIS A 83 -18.85 46.97 -78.24
C HIS A 83 -18.73 46.19 -76.93
N TYR A 84 -18.28 46.87 -75.89
CA TYR A 84 -18.42 46.45 -74.50
C TYR A 84 -18.95 47.65 -73.70
N TYR A 85 -20.02 47.45 -72.94
CA TYR A 85 -20.68 48.52 -72.20
C TYR A 85 -20.37 48.39 -70.72
N VAL A 86 -19.74 49.43 -70.17
CA VAL A 86 -19.54 49.55 -68.72
C VAL A 86 -20.78 50.19 -68.13
N THR A 87 -21.33 49.56 -67.08
CA THR A 87 -22.56 50.03 -66.44
C THR A 87 -22.35 50.13 -64.93
N PRO A 88 -23.16 50.93 -64.20
CA PRO A 88 -23.15 50.92 -62.74
C PRO A 88 -23.39 49.54 -62.13
N SER A 89 -24.12 48.65 -62.83
CA SER A 89 -24.27 47.26 -62.41
C SER A 89 -22.94 46.50 -62.40
N SER A 90 -22.05 46.74 -63.37
CA SER A 90 -20.69 46.19 -63.39
C SER A 90 -19.85 46.70 -62.21
N TYR A 91 -20.05 47.96 -61.80
CA TYR A 91 -19.40 48.54 -60.62
C TYR A 91 -19.86 47.89 -59.32
N LEU A 92 -21.17 47.71 -59.15
CA LEU A 92 -21.73 47.02 -57.98
C LEU A 92 -21.31 45.55 -57.95
N GLU A 93 -21.17 44.90 -59.11
CA GLU A 93 -20.68 43.53 -59.21
C GLU A 93 -19.20 43.42 -58.78
N LEU A 94 -18.34 44.39 -59.13
CA LEU A 94 -16.98 44.50 -58.57
C LEU A 94 -17.01 44.50 -57.04
N LEU A 95 -17.80 45.40 -56.44
CA LEU A 95 -17.86 45.57 -54.98
C LEU A 95 -18.40 44.31 -54.29
N LYS A 96 -19.41 43.67 -54.89
CA LYS A 96 -19.98 42.40 -54.41
C LYS A 96 -18.96 41.25 -54.49
N GLN A 97 -18.24 41.13 -55.60
CA GLN A 97 -17.20 40.12 -55.78
C GLN A 97 -16.04 40.34 -54.81
N TYR A 98 -15.65 41.59 -54.60
CA TYR A 98 -14.64 41.97 -53.61
C TYR A 98 -14.99 41.44 -52.21
N HIS A 99 -16.19 41.74 -51.72
CA HIS A 99 -16.64 41.26 -50.41
C HIS A 99 -16.65 39.74 -50.29
N SER A 100 -17.22 39.05 -51.28
CA SER A 100 -17.27 37.59 -51.26
C SER A 100 -15.88 36.94 -51.30
N LEU A 101 -14.96 37.48 -52.10
CA LEU A 101 -13.59 36.99 -52.18
C LEU A 101 -12.81 37.30 -50.91
N LEU A 102 -12.94 38.50 -50.37
CA LEU A 102 -12.21 38.94 -49.18
C LEU A 102 -12.58 38.07 -47.99
N GLU A 103 -13.87 37.81 -47.78
CA GLU A 103 -14.34 36.94 -46.71
C GLU A 103 -13.77 35.51 -46.88
N LYS A 104 -13.89 34.94 -48.08
CA LYS A 104 -13.41 33.58 -48.36
C LYS A 104 -11.90 33.45 -48.17
N LYS A 105 -11.13 34.40 -48.71
CA LYS A 105 -9.67 34.37 -48.66
C LYS A 105 -9.15 34.67 -47.26
N THR A 106 -9.76 35.61 -46.54
CA THR A 106 -9.39 35.89 -45.15
C THR A 106 -9.59 34.64 -44.30
N LYS A 107 -10.77 34.01 -44.37
CA LYS A 107 -11.03 32.76 -43.64
C LYS A 107 -10.05 31.64 -44.01
N GLN A 108 -9.74 31.47 -45.30
CA GLN A 108 -8.79 30.45 -45.77
C GLN A 108 -7.37 30.69 -45.21
N THR A 109 -6.85 31.91 -45.33
CA THR A 109 -5.49 32.25 -44.89
C THR A 109 -5.38 32.23 -43.36
N THR A 110 -6.39 32.73 -42.65
CA THR A 110 -6.47 32.65 -41.18
C THR A 110 -6.49 31.20 -40.70
N TYR A 111 -7.31 30.35 -41.31
CA TYR A 111 -7.35 28.92 -40.97
C TYR A 111 -6.00 28.23 -41.16
N MET A 112 -5.31 28.51 -42.28
CA MET A 112 -3.97 27.96 -42.54
C MET A 112 -2.96 28.45 -41.49
N ARG A 113 -2.96 29.74 -41.18
CA ARG A 113 -2.08 30.34 -40.15
C ARG A 113 -2.32 29.70 -38.78
N ASP A 114 -3.57 29.62 -38.34
CA ASP A 114 -3.92 29.14 -37.00
C ASP A 114 -3.60 27.64 -36.85
N ARG A 115 -3.80 26.86 -37.93
CA ARG A 115 -3.41 25.44 -37.95
C ARG A 115 -1.90 25.28 -37.74
N ILE A 116 -1.07 26.06 -38.43
CA ILE A 116 0.38 26.02 -38.30
C ILE A 116 0.80 26.52 -36.91
N GLN A 117 0.19 27.59 -36.43
CA GLN A 117 0.44 28.15 -35.09
C GLN A 117 0.16 27.13 -33.98
N ASN A 118 -0.94 26.39 -34.08
CA ASN A 118 -1.27 25.33 -33.11
C ASN A 118 -0.23 24.20 -33.15
N GLY A 119 0.22 23.79 -34.35
CA GLY A 119 1.29 22.80 -34.50
C GLY A 119 2.61 23.26 -33.86
N LEU A 120 2.98 24.52 -34.10
CA LEU A 120 4.17 25.14 -33.52
C LEU A 120 4.09 25.21 -31.99
N HIS A 121 2.93 25.55 -31.44
CA HIS A 121 2.73 25.57 -29.98
C HIS A 121 2.96 24.19 -29.36
N LYS A 122 2.43 23.12 -29.97
CA LYS A 122 2.67 21.74 -29.52
C LYS A 122 4.13 21.31 -29.60
N LEU A 123 4.85 21.83 -30.60
CA LEU A 123 6.28 21.60 -30.73
C LEU A 123 7.05 22.26 -29.56
N TYR A 124 6.73 23.51 -29.21
CA TYR A 124 7.33 24.17 -28.04
C TYR A 124 7.02 23.49 -26.72
N GLU A 125 5.76 23.11 -26.46
CA GLU A 125 5.38 22.31 -25.27
C GLU A 125 6.22 21.03 -25.17
N THR A 126 6.43 20.35 -26.31
CA THR A 126 7.23 19.12 -26.36
C THR A 126 8.71 19.39 -26.06
N ASN A 127 9.28 20.47 -26.61
CA ASN A 127 10.66 20.87 -26.35
C ASN A 127 10.90 21.23 -24.87
N GLU A 128 9.93 21.90 -24.24
CA GLU A 128 9.97 22.20 -22.81
C GLU A 128 9.93 20.92 -21.98
N LEU A 129 8.97 20.03 -22.25
CA LEU A 129 8.86 18.75 -21.55
C LEU A 129 10.14 17.90 -21.66
N VAL A 130 10.76 17.86 -22.85
CA VAL A 130 12.04 17.19 -23.07
C VAL A 130 13.14 17.81 -22.22
N SER A 131 13.17 19.14 -22.10
CA SER A 131 14.16 19.84 -21.28
C SER A 131 13.98 19.53 -19.79
N THR A 132 12.75 19.52 -19.29
CA THR A 132 12.43 19.13 -17.91
C THR A 132 12.83 17.67 -17.64
N MET A 133 12.51 16.74 -18.54
CA MET A 133 12.87 15.33 -18.40
C MET A 133 14.39 15.13 -18.39
N LYS A 134 15.16 15.90 -19.17
CA LYS A 134 16.64 15.86 -19.14
C LYS A 134 17.18 16.26 -17.77
N ILE A 135 16.65 17.33 -17.18
CA ILE A 135 17.05 17.81 -15.85
C ILE A 135 16.74 16.73 -14.80
N GLN A 136 15.54 16.16 -14.82
CA GLN A 136 15.15 15.08 -13.90
C GLN A 136 16.07 13.86 -14.00
N LEU A 137 16.49 13.48 -15.22
CA LEU A 137 17.41 12.35 -15.39
C LEU A 137 18.78 12.63 -14.77
N ILE A 138 19.31 13.84 -14.96
CA ILE A 138 20.59 14.28 -14.36
C ILE A 138 20.50 14.30 -12.82
N GLU A 139 19.36 14.70 -12.26
CA GLU A 139 19.15 14.73 -10.79
C GLU A 139 18.97 13.33 -10.18
N LEU A 140 18.36 12.39 -10.91
CA LEU A 140 18.12 11.02 -10.42
C LEU A 140 19.37 10.14 -10.44
N GLU A 141 20.30 10.37 -11.37
CA GLU A 141 21.54 9.59 -11.51
C GLU A 141 22.40 9.55 -10.22
N PRO A 142 22.73 10.67 -9.56
CA PRO A 142 23.49 10.64 -8.30
C PRO A 142 22.69 9.99 -7.16
N GLN A 143 21.37 10.20 -7.11
CA GLN A 143 20.52 9.59 -6.08
C GLN A 143 20.51 8.07 -6.20
N LEU A 144 20.41 7.54 -7.42
CA LEU A 144 20.48 6.10 -7.68
C LEU A 144 21.84 5.54 -7.26
N LYS A 145 22.94 6.25 -7.54
CA LYS A 145 24.29 5.82 -7.15
C LYS A 145 24.42 5.73 -5.63
N VAL A 146 24.03 6.77 -4.89
CA VAL A 146 24.07 6.79 -3.43
C VAL A 146 23.21 5.68 -2.84
N LYS A 147 21.98 5.50 -3.33
CA LYS A 147 21.09 4.43 -2.89
C LYS A 147 21.67 3.05 -3.18
N SER A 148 22.22 2.82 -4.37
CA SER A 148 22.86 1.55 -4.74
C SER A 148 24.04 1.20 -3.84
N GLU A 149 24.90 2.17 -3.52
CA GLU A 149 26.01 1.97 -2.58
C GLU A 149 25.52 1.68 -1.15
N ALA A 150 24.47 2.37 -0.69
CA ALA A 150 23.86 2.12 0.62
C ALA A 150 23.24 0.72 0.71
N THR A 151 22.45 0.30 -0.30
CA THR A 151 21.86 -1.04 -0.37
C THR A 151 22.93 -2.13 -0.41
N ALA A 152 24.04 -1.90 -1.13
CA ALA A 152 25.16 -2.85 -1.18
C ALA A 152 25.88 -3.00 0.18
N LYS A 153 26.04 -1.90 0.94
CA LYS A 153 26.57 -1.96 2.31
C LYS A 153 25.62 -2.71 3.24
N LEU A 154 24.33 -2.43 3.15
CA LEU A 154 23.31 -3.06 3.99
C LEU A 154 23.23 -4.58 3.72
N MET A 155 23.32 -5.00 2.46
CA MET A 155 23.41 -6.42 2.09
C MET A 155 24.61 -7.13 2.75
N LYS A 156 25.79 -6.50 2.70
CA LYS A 156 27.00 -7.08 3.31
C LYS A 156 26.85 -7.25 4.82
N ASN A 157 26.26 -6.27 5.50
CA ASN A 157 26.00 -6.35 6.94
C ASN A 157 24.99 -7.45 7.26
N LEU A 158 23.90 -7.54 6.49
CA LEU A 158 22.85 -8.54 6.68
C LEU A 158 23.38 -9.97 6.52
N ILE A 159 24.23 -10.23 5.50
CA ILE A 159 24.89 -11.54 5.33
C ILE A 159 25.75 -11.88 6.55
N LYS A 160 26.53 -10.92 7.04
CA LYS A 160 27.42 -11.12 8.20
C LYS A 160 26.61 -11.42 9.47
N GLU A 161 25.57 -10.64 9.75
CA GLU A 161 24.76 -10.79 10.96
C GLU A 161 23.90 -12.07 10.92
N LYS A 162 23.37 -12.46 9.75
CA LYS A 162 22.70 -13.76 9.58
C LYS A 162 23.61 -14.92 9.88
N ALA A 163 24.83 -14.92 9.35
CA ALA A 163 25.79 -15.99 9.62
C ALA A 163 26.10 -16.11 11.12
N GLN A 164 26.28 -14.98 11.81
CA GLN A 164 26.52 -14.96 13.26
C GLN A 164 25.30 -15.44 14.05
N ALA A 165 24.09 -15.08 13.66
CA ALA A 165 22.87 -15.54 14.32
C ALA A 165 22.62 -17.03 14.12
N ASP A 166 22.91 -17.58 12.94
CA ASP A 166 22.78 -19.02 12.68
C ASP A 166 23.75 -19.85 13.55
N GLU A 167 24.98 -19.36 13.78
CA GLU A 167 25.91 -19.99 14.73
C GLU A 167 25.35 -20.02 16.15
N VAL A 168 24.83 -18.88 16.64
CA VAL A 168 24.21 -18.79 17.98
C VAL A 168 22.98 -19.69 18.08
N ARG A 169 22.15 -19.72 17.02
CA ARG A 169 20.95 -20.56 16.96
C ARG A 169 21.28 -22.04 17.09
N GLN A 170 22.31 -22.53 16.41
CA GLN A 170 22.75 -23.92 16.55
C GLN A 170 23.17 -24.25 17.98
N VAL A 171 23.88 -23.34 18.66
CA VAL A 171 24.26 -23.53 20.07
C VAL A 171 23.03 -23.59 20.97
N VAL A 172 22.06 -22.69 20.80
CA VAL A 172 20.83 -22.69 21.60
C VAL A 172 20.01 -23.96 21.40
N VAL A 173 19.85 -24.42 20.15
CA VAL A 173 19.11 -25.67 19.85
C VAL A 173 19.77 -26.89 20.51
N ASN A 174 21.10 -26.95 20.50
CA ASN A 174 21.84 -28.03 21.17
C ASN A 174 21.67 -27.96 22.70
N ASP A 175 21.77 -26.77 23.30
CA ASP A 175 21.57 -26.57 24.73
C ASP A 175 20.13 -26.91 25.16
N GLU A 176 19.12 -26.53 24.36
CA GLU A 176 17.72 -26.88 24.58
C GLU A 176 17.50 -28.39 24.59
N ALA A 177 18.11 -29.12 23.65
CA ALA A 177 18.02 -30.58 23.59
C ALA A 177 18.62 -31.25 24.83
N ILE A 178 19.77 -30.76 25.30
CA ILE A 178 20.44 -31.26 26.51
C ILE A 178 19.57 -31.00 27.75
N VAL A 179 19.05 -29.78 27.91
CA VAL A 179 18.20 -29.41 29.05
C VAL A 179 16.90 -30.20 29.04
N LYS A 180 16.31 -30.44 27.86
CA LYS A 180 15.09 -31.24 27.72
C LYS A 180 15.31 -32.70 28.10
N SER A 181 16.46 -33.30 27.73
CA SER A 181 16.81 -34.66 28.17
C SER A 181 16.96 -34.74 29.69
N LYS A 182 17.73 -33.82 30.27
CA LYS A 182 17.93 -33.76 31.74
C LYS A 182 16.61 -33.53 32.49
N ALA A 183 15.74 -32.68 31.97
CA ALA A 183 14.42 -32.45 32.56
C ALA A 183 13.52 -33.70 32.51
N ALA A 184 13.55 -34.45 31.40
CA ALA A 184 12.79 -35.68 31.26
C ALA A 184 13.29 -36.78 32.21
N GLU A 185 14.61 -36.97 32.31
CA GLU A 185 15.24 -37.91 33.26
C GLU A 185 14.86 -37.54 34.71
N MET A 186 14.88 -36.26 35.04
CA MET A 186 14.48 -35.77 36.36
C MET A 186 13.00 -36.01 36.66
N GLN A 187 12.12 -35.78 35.69
CA GLN A 187 10.69 -36.05 35.86
C GLN A 187 10.45 -37.54 36.14
N THR A 188 11.12 -38.43 35.41
CA THR A 188 10.99 -39.88 35.66
C THR A 188 11.43 -40.27 37.07
N LEU A 189 12.54 -39.70 37.56
CA LEU A 189 13.04 -39.96 38.92
C LEU A 189 12.11 -39.40 40.01
N ALA A 190 11.50 -38.24 39.76
CA ALA A 190 10.51 -37.64 40.64
C ALA A 190 9.22 -38.47 40.69
N ASP A 191 8.72 -38.92 39.54
CA ASP A 191 7.54 -39.75 39.43
C ASP A 191 7.74 -41.12 40.11
N GLU A 192 8.92 -41.74 39.97
CA GLU A 192 9.29 -42.96 40.71
C GLU A 192 9.33 -42.76 42.23
N ALA A 193 9.90 -41.64 42.70
CA ALA A 193 9.97 -41.34 44.13
C ALA A 193 8.58 -41.07 44.72
N GLN A 194 7.69 -40.44 43.95
CA GLN A 194 6.31 -40.17 44.36
C GLN A 194 5.46 -41.45 44.34
N ALA A 195 5.59 -42.28 43.30
CA ALA A 195 4.88 -43.56 43.20
C ALA A 195 5.22 -44.50 44.37
N ASP A 196 6.50 -44.56 44.77
CA ASP A 196 6.92 -45.34 45.93
C ASP A 196 6.29 -44.81 47.23
N LEU A 197 6.19 -43.48 47.39
CA LEU A 197 5.58 -42.84 48.56
C LEU A 197 4.06 -43.08 48.63
N ASP A 198 3.39 -43.03 47.47
CA ASP A 198 1.95 -43.23 47.33
C ASP A 198 1.49 -44.66 47.69
N LEU A 199 2.41 -45.64 47.71
CA LEU A 199 2.11 -46.99 48.20
C LEU A 199 1.91 -47.05 49.72
N ALA A 200 2.57 -46.17 50.49
CA ALA A 200 2.55 -46.20 51.95
C ALA A 200 1.62 -45.17 52.59
N LEU A 201 1.30 -44.08 51.88
CA LEU A 201 0.42 -43.01 52.37
C LEU A 201 -1.02 -43.48 52.66
N PRO A 202 -1.70 -44.28 51.82
CA PRO A 202 -3.08 -44.70 52.06
C PRO A 202 -3.23 -45.56 53.32
N ALA A 203 -2.26 -46.45 53.57
CA ALA A 203 -2.23 -47.27 54.78
C ALA A 203 -2.03 -46.42 56.03
N MET A 204 -1.21 -45.37 55.94
CA MET A 204 -0.96 -44.43 57.04
C MET A 204 -2.17 -43.53 57.32
N GLU A 205 -2.81 -42.99 56.29
CA GLU A 205 -4.04 -42.18 56.42
C GLU A 205 -5.22 -43.00 56.97
N ALA A 206 -5.35 -44.26 56.54
CA ALA A 206 -6.36 -45.16 57.10
C ALA A 206 -6.11 -45.42 58.60
N ALA A 207 -4.85 -45.57 58.99
CA ALA A 207 -4.47 -45.78 60.38
C ALA A 207 -4.66 -44.54 61.26
N THR A 208 -4.28 -43.34 60.80
CA THR A 208 -4.49 -42.09 61.56
C THR A 208 -5.98 -41.80 61.72
N LYS A 209 -6.79 -42.00 60.67
CA LYS A 209 -8.25 -41.86 60.75
C LYS A 209 -8.89 -42.87 61.71
N ALA A 210 -8.36 -44.10 61.75
CA ALA A 210 -8.80 -45.12 62.71
C ALA A 210 -8.40 -44.79 64.17
N LEU A 211 -7.32 -44.03 64.38
CA LEU A 211 -6.94 -43.50 65.68
C LEU A 211 -7.76 -42.28 66.10
N GLU A 212 -8.09 -41.38 65.17
CA GLU A 212 -8.97 -40.22 65.41
C GLU A 212 -10.39 -40.62 65.82
N ALA A 213 -10.85 -41.79 65.37
CA ALA A 213 -12.15 -42.34 65.77
C ALA A 213 -12.19 -42.87 67.21
N LEU A 214 -11.06 -42.99 67.91
CA LEU A 214 -10.98 -43.47 69.29
C LEU A 214 -11.25 -42.35 70.29
N ASN A 215 -12.10 -42.63 71.28
CA ASN A 215 -12.42 -41.70 72.35
C ASN A 215 -11.82 -42.13 73.70
N LYS A 216 -11.83 -41.21 74.68
CA LYS A 216 -11.31 -41.45 76.04
C LYS A 216 -12.02 -42.62 76.76
N SER A 217 -13.28 -42.90 76.43
CA SER A 217 -14.03 -44.06 76.92
C SER A 217 -13.38 -45.38 76.51
N ASP A 218 -12.91 -45.45 75.27
CA ASP A 218 -12.45 -46.68 74.62
C ASP A 218 -11.06 -47.07 75.17
N ILE A 219 -10.24 -46.06 75.51
CA ILE A 219 -8.95 -46.26 76.18
C ILE A 219 -9.14 -46.75 77.62
N ASN A 220 -10.17 -46.24 78.32
CA ASN A 220 -10.47 -46.68 79.67
C ASN A 220 -10.91 -48.15 79.71
N GLU A 221 -11.58 -48.65 78.66
CA GLU A 221 -11.97 -50.07 78.53
C GLU A 221 -10.75 -51.00 78.58
N LEU A 222 -9.65 -50.65 77.89
CA LEU A 222 -8.40 -51.40 77.94
C LEU A 222 -7.69 -51.34 79.30
N ARG A 223 -7.85 -50.21 80.02
CA ARG A 223 -7.15 -49.97 81.30
C ARG A 223 -7.70 -50.82 82.45
N VAL A 224 -8.99 -51.19 82.39
CA VAL A 224 -9.69 -51.95 83.44
C VAL A 224 -9.26 -53.43 83.49
N PHE A 225 -8.61 -53.97 82.45
CA PHE A 225 -8.15 -55.36 82.47
C PHE A 225 -7.12 -55.62 83.60
N ASN A 226 -7.49 -56.48 84.54
CA ASN A 226 -6.57 -57.00 85.57
C ASN A 226 -5.60 -58.04 85.00
N LYS A 227 -6.07 -58.86 84.05
CA LYS A 227 -5.26 -59.77 83.23
C LYS A 227 -5.73 -59.66 81.77
N PRO A 228 -4.98 -58.99 80.88
CA PRO A 228 -5.41 -58.75 79.51
C PRO A 228 -5.41 -60.04 78.69
N PRO A 229 -6.30 -60.17 77.69
CA PRO A 229 -6.16 -61.17 76.64
C PRO A 229 -4.80 -61.10 75.94
N ASN A 230 -4.27 -62.23 75.46
CA ASN A 230 -2.92 -62.29 74.91
C ASN A 230 -2.71 -61.35 73.71
N LEU A 231 -3.69 -61.19 72.80
CA LEU A 231 -3.54 -60.28 71.65
C LEU A 231 -3.59 -58.80 72.07
N VAL A 232 -4.41 -58.45 73.06
CA VAL A 232 -4.46 -57.10 73.64
C VAL A 232 -3.11 -56.74 74.27
N LYS A 233 -2.50 -57.68 74.99
CA LYS A 233 -1.15 -57.53 75.56
C LYS A 233 -0.11 -57.33 74.46
N PHE A 234 -0.13 -58.14 73.42
CA PHE A 234 0.82 -58.13 72.31
C PHE A 234 0.76 -56.83 71.48
N VAL A 235 -0.44 -56.29 71.24
CA VAL A 235 -0.64 -54.97 70.62
C VAL A 235 -0.14 -53.83 71.49
N MET A 236 -0.41 -53.89 72.80
CA MET A 236 0.08 -52.87 73.71
C MET A 236 1.59 -52.90 73.90
N GLU A 237 2.23 -54.07 73.83
CA GLU A 237 3.69 -54.21 73.83
C GLU A 237 4.32 -53.54 72.60
N ALA A 238 3.75 -53.75 71.41
CA ALA A 238 4.20 -53.11 70.17
C ALA A 238 4.01 -51.58 70.18
N VAL A 239 2.90 -51.08 70.75
CA VAL A 239 2.67 -49.64 70.93
C VAL A 239 3.62 -49.04 71.97
N CYS A 240 3.85 -49.73 73.09
CA CYS A 240 4.82 -49.29 74.12
C CYS A 240 6.24 -49.26 73.57
N LEU A 241 6.61 -50.23 72.73
CA LEU A 241 7.89 -50.29 72.05
C LEU A 241 8.11 -49.04 71.18
N LEU A 242 7.14 -48.68 70.33
CA LEU A 242 7.21 -47.48 69.48
C LEU A 242 7.30 -46.18 70.29
N LEU A 243 6.63 -46.11 71.43
CA LEU A 243 6.65 -44.96 72.34
C LEU A 243 7.86 -44.95 73.30
N GLY A 244 8.78 -45.92 73.20
CA GLY A 244 9.99 -46.01 74.04
C GLY A 244 9.73 -46.40 75.50
N ALA A 245 8.56 -46.95 75.82
CA ALA A 245 8.21 -47.47 77.14
C ALA A 245 8.62 -48.96 77.28
N LYS A 246 8.71 -49.46 78.52
CA LYS A 246 9.00 -50.88 78.77
C LYS A 246 7.83 -51.75 78.26
N THR A 247 8.15 -52.90 77.68
CA THR A 247 7.19 -53.85 77.07
C THR A 247 6.55 -54.77 78.13
N ASP A 248 6.07 -54.19 79.23
CA ASP A 248 5.37 -54.90 80.28
C ASP A 248 3.99 -54.27 80.52
N TRP A 249 3.03 -55.08 80.99
CA TRP A 249 1.64 -54.64 81.15
C TRP A 249 1.49 -53.48 82.16
N ALA A 250 2.39 -53.37 83.14
CA ALA A 250 2.36 -52.26 84.08
C ALA A 250 2.72 -50.93 83.40
N SER A 251 3.75 -50.93 82.54
CA SER A 251 4.08 -49.77 81.70
C SER A 251 3.01 -49.49 80.63
N ALA A 252 2.38 -50.51 80.05
CA ALA A 252 1.24 -50.30 79.14
C ALA A 252 0.06 -49.58 79.81
N LYS A 253 -0.26 -49.91 81.08
CA LYS A 253 -1.28 -49.18 81.86
C LYS A 253 -0.90 -47.73 82.15
N GLN A 254 0.40 -47.45 82.35
CA GLN A 254 0.89 -46.08 82.54
C GLN A 254 0.75 -45.26 81.26
N VAL A 255 1.10 -45.85 80.11
CA VAL A 255 0.98 -45.21 78.79
C VAL A 255 -0.48 -44.96 78.42
N LEU A 256 -1.38 -45.92 78.67
CA LEU A 256 -2.84 -45.74 78.50
C LEU A 256 -3.46 -44.73 79.47
N GLY A 257 -2.78 -44.43 80.59
CA GLY A 257 -3.21 -43.45 81.58
C GLY A 257 -2.86 -42.00 81.24
N ASP A 258 -2.00 -41.78 80.26
CA ASP A 258 -1.60 -40.44 79.82
C ASP A 258 -2.74 -39.75 79.05
N VAL A 259 -3.07 -38.53 79.46
CA VAL A 259 -4.12 -37.71 78.85
C VAL A 259 -3.81 -37.38 77.39
N ASN A 260 -2.52 -37.35 77.03
CA ASN A 260 -2.04 -37.03 75.67
C ASN A 260 -1.71 -38.27 74.82
N PHE A 261 -2.06 -39.48 75.27
CA PHE A 261 -1.67 -40.72 74.59
C PHE A 261 -2.09 -40.77 73.11
N LEU A 262 -3.36 -40.50 72.76
CA LEU A 262 -3.82 -40.48 71.37
C LEU A 262 -3.08 -39.44 70.52
N LYS A 263 -2.87 -38.25 71.10
CA LYS A 263 -2.15 -37.17 70.43
C LYS A 263 -0.70 -37.56 70.14
N LYS A 264 -0.04 -38.26 71.06
CA LYS A 264 1.32 -38.81 70.85
C LYS A 264 1.39 -39.87 69.74
N LEU A 265 0.31 -40.63 69.50
CA LEU A 265 0.24 -41.58 68.39
C LEU A 265 0.01 -40.88 67.05
N GLN A 266 -0.80 -39.82 67.04
CA GLN A 266 -1.09 -39.00 65.85
C GLN A 266 0.12 -38.16 65.42
N ASP A 267 0.77 -37.50 66.39
CA ASP A 267 1.94 -36.64 66.18
C ASP A 267 3.26 -37.43 66.17
N TYR A 268 3.21 -38.75 66.06
CA TYR A 268 4.41 -39.59 66.08
C TYR A 268 5.32 -39.29 64.89
N ASP A 269 6.61 -39.15 65.15
CA ASP A 269 7.63 -38.96 64.12
C ASP A 269 7.84 -40.26 63.32
N LYS A 270 7.03 -40.40 62.28
CA LYS A 270 7.05 -41.51 61.32
C LYS A 270 8.24 -41.47 60.36
N ASP A 271 8.93 -40.33 60.26
CA ASP A 271 10.03 -40.12 59.31
C ASP A 271 11.39 -40.52 59.91
N HIS A 272 11.58 -40.45 61.24
CA HIS A 272 12.87 -40.70 61.92
C HIS A 272 12.86 -41.91 62.89
N ILE A 273 12.43 -43.07 62.42
CA ILE A 273 12.44 -44.31 63.23
C ILE A 273 13.80 -45.02 63.16
N SER A 274 14.41 -45.31 64.32
CA SER A 274 15.71 -45.99 64.38
C SER A 274 15.66 -47.47 63.93
N GLU A 275 16.74 -47.96 63.30
CA GLU A 275 16.81 -49.34 62.78
C GLU A 275 16.72 -50.40 63.89
N SER A 276 17.24 -50.09 65.07
CA SER A 276 17.16 -50.97 66.24
C SER A 276 15.73 -51.13 66.74
N LEU A 277 14.89 -50.11 66.60
CA LEU A 277 13.48 -50.12 66.97
C LEU A 277 12.65 -50.93 65.96
N MET A 278 12.89 -50.73 64.67
CA MET A 278 12.23 -51.49 63.58
C MET A 278 12.50 -52.99 63.66
N LYS A 279 13.75 -53.40 63.94
CA LYS A 279 14.08 -54.83 64.11
C LYS A 279 13.30 -55.49 65.24
N LYS A 280 13.13 -54.78 66.36
CA LYS A 280 12.33 -55.25 67.49
C LYS A 280 10.83 -55.25 67.17
N LEU A 281 10.36 -54.25 66.40
CA LEU A 281 8.96 -54.16 66.00
C LEU A 281 8.55 -55.28 65.04
N LYS A 282 9.48 -55.71 64.19
CA LYS A 282 9.29 -56.79 63.23
C LYS A 282 8.90 -58.12 63.88
N GLU A 283 9.43 -58.41 65.08
CA GLU A 283 9.07 -59.59 65.87
C GLU A 283 7.56 -59.65 66.20
N TYR A 284 6.91 -58.49 66.31
CA TYR A 284 5.47 -58.39 66.54
C TYR A 284 4.67 -58.40 65.23
N ILE A 285 5.16 -57.71 64.19
CA ILE A 285 4.45 -57.55 62.92
C ILE A 285 4.39 -58.84 62.08
N ASP A 286 5.46 -59.64 62.12
CA ASP A 286 5.56 -60.93 61.42
C ASP A 286 4.81 -62.06 62.15
N HIS A 287 4.29 -61.81 63.36
CA HIS A 287 3.54 -62.81 64.13
C HIS A 287 2.17 -63.10 63.47
N PRO A 288 1.79 -64.37 63.28
CA PRO A 288 0.58 -64.75 62.52
C PRO A 288 -0.73 -64.27 63.16
N GLU A 289 -0.72 -63.97 64.46
CA GLU A 289 -1.89 -63.46 65.19
C GLU A 289 -1.97 -61.91 65.23
N PHE A 290 -0.96 -61.19 64.73
CA PHE A 290 -0.89 -59.71 64.74
C PHE A 290 -1.54 -59.08 63.50
N ILE A 291 -2.81 -59.44 63.28
CA ILE A 291 -3.60 -58.99 62.13
C ILE A 291 -4.81 -58.20 62.66
N PRO A 292 -5.10 -57.00 62.12
CA PRO A 292 -6.18 -56.16 62.61
C PRO A 292 -7.53 -56.88 62.77
N ASP A 293 -7.91 -57.73 61.83
CA ASP A 293 -9.20 -58.44 61.86
C ASP A 293 -9.27 -59.52 62.94
N LEU A 294 -8.14 -60.18 63.26
CA LEU A 294 -8.04 -61.12 64.40
C LEU A 294 -8.07 -60.38 65.73
N VAL A 295 -7.36 -59.26 65.84
CA VAL A 295 -7.34 -58.41 67.05
C VAL A 295 -8.72 -57.79 67.32
N ALA A 296 -9.50 -57.49 66.26
CA ALA A 296 -10.85 -56.94 66.36
C ALA A 296 -11.82 -57.84 67.14
N THR A 297 -11.58 -59.16 67.16
CA THR A 297 -12.39 -60.13 67.92
C THR A 297 -12.25 -59.95 69.43
N GLN A 298 -11.11 -59.40 69.89
CA GLN A 298 -10.83 -59.18 71.32
C GLN A 298 -11.01 -57.74 71.74
N SER A 299 -10.68 -56.76 70.88
CA SER A 299 -10.94 -55.35 71.15
C SER A 299 -10.93 -54.52 69.86
N LYS A 300 -11.96 -53.66 69.70
CA LYS A 300 -12.03 -52.67 68.63
C LYS A 300 -10.93 -51.61 68.73
N VAL A 301 -10.51 -51.29 69.96
CA VAL A 301 -9.47 -50.29 70.25
C VAL A 301 -8.10 -50.81 69.85
N CYS A 302 -7.82 -52.08 70.19
CA CYS A 302 -6.58 -52.73 69.78
C CYS A 302 -6.52 -52.93 68.25
N ARG A 303 -7.65 -53.04 67.55
CA ARG A 303 -7.67 -53.07 66.08
C ARG A 303 -7.07 -51.79 65.48
N SER A 304 -7.53 -50.62 65.91
CA SER A 304 -7.01 -49.32 65.44
C SER A 304 -5.53 -49.15 65.77
N MET A 305 -5.10 -49.56 66.97
CA MET A 305 -3.70 -49.53 67.37
C MET A 305 -2.83 -50.50 66.56
N CYS A 306 -3.32 -51.71 66.27
CA CYS A 306 -2.63 -52.69 65.43
C CYS A 306 -2.48 -52.20 63.99
N MET A 307 -3.52 -51.58 63.41
CA MET A 307 -3.43 -50.95 62.08
C MET A 307 -2.39 -49.83 62.05
N TRP A 308 -2.33 -49.00 63.09
CA TRP A 308 -1.34 -47.94 63.22
C TRP A 308 0.09 -48.44 63.34
N VAL A 309 0.35 -49.45 64.17
CA VAL A 309 1.70 -50.05 64.28
C VAL A 309 2.16 -50.60 62.93
N ARG A 310 1.29 -51.31 62.20
CA ARG A 310 1.61 -51.87 60.89
C ARG A 310 1.81 -50.80 59.81
N ALA A 311 1.01 -49.73 59.84
CA ALA A 311 1.14 -48.61 58.92
C ALA A 311 2.44 -47.82 59.14
N ILE A 312 2.86 -47.65 60.40
CA ILE A 312 4.13 -47.03 60.76
C ILE A 312 5.33 -47.81 60.23
N ASP A 313 5.33 -49.14 60.37
CA ASP A 313 6.40 -49.99 59.86
C ASP A 313 6.49 -49.94 58.32
N SER A 314 5.35 -50.08 57.64
CA SER A 314 5.27 -49.98 56.19
C SER A 314 5.73 -48.60 55.68
N TYR A 315 5.35 -47.53 56.36
CA TYR A 315 5.77 -46.17 56.02
C TYR A 315 7.27 -45.98 56.26
N ALA A 316 7.83 -46.42 57.38
CA ALA A 316 9.24 -46.27 57.69
C ALA A 316 10.16 -47.05 56.73
N ILE A 317 9.75 -48.25 56.28
CA ILE A 317 10.46 -49.01 55.25
C ILE A 317 10.47 -48.24 53.92
N THR A 318 9.31 -47.71 53.53
CA THR A 318 9.13 -46.97 52.27
C THR A 318 9.87 -45.64 52.29
N PHE A 319 9.75 -44.87 53.38
CA PHE A 319 10.43 -43.59 53.58
C PHE A 319 11.95 -43.71 53.46
N ARG A 320 12.53 -44.82 53.92
CA ARG A 320 13.98 -45.07 53.80
C ARG A 320 14.45 -45.30 52.35
N ILE A 321 13.58 -45.86 51.52
CA ILE A 321 13.85 -46.04 50.08
C ILE A 321 13.67 -44.71 49.33
N VAL A 322 12.69 -43.91 49.77
CA VAL A 322 12.29 -42.65 49.12
C VAL A 322 13.16 -41.45 49.54
N ASP A 323 13.65 -41.35 50.77
CA ASP A 323 14.44 -40.21 51.26
C ASP A 323 15.72 -39.94 50.43
N PRO A 324 16.53 -40.95 50.07
CA PRO A 324 17.65 -40.76 49.14
C PRO A 324 17.21 -40.29 47.75
N LYS A 325 16.07 -40.78 47.25
CA LYS A 325 15.51 -40.38 45.95
C LYS A 325 15.05 -38.92 45.98
N ARG A 326 14.32 -38.50 47.03
CA ARG A 326 13.88 -37.10 47.23
C ARG A 326 15.05 -36.13 47.34
N LYS A 327 16.12 -36.48 48.06
CA LYS A 327 17.33 -35.65 48.15
C LYS A 327 18.04 -35.52 46.80
N LYS A 328 18.09 -36.61 46.01
CA LYS A 328 18.64 -36.57 44.64
C LYS A 328 17.78 -35.69 43.72
N VAL A 329 16.45 -35.83 43.79
CA VAL A 329 15.51 -35.00 43.03
C VAL A 329 15.68 -33.52 43.40
N ALA A 330 15.69 -33.17 44.69
CA ALA A 330 15.87 -31.78 45.12
C ALA A 330 17.23 -31.17 44.69
N ALA A 331 18.31 -31.95 44.73
CA ALA A 331 19.62 -31.49 44.28
C ALA A 331 19.66 -31.23 42.77
N ALA A 332 19.09 -32.13 41.98
CA ALA A 332 19.10 -32.00 40.52
C ALA A 332 18.00 -31.05 40.00
N GLU A 333 16.91 -30.80 40.74
CA GLU A 333 15.97 -29.69 40.48
C GLU A 333 16.67 -28.33 40.62
N LYS A 334 17.55 -28.18 41.62
CA LYS A 334 18.33 -26.96 41.79
C LYS A 334 19.30 -26.75 40.61
N GLU A 335 20.04 -27.80 40.22
CA GLU A 335 20.95 -27.74 39.07
C GLU A 335 20.16 -27.44 37.78
N LEU A 336 19.01 -28.09 37.57
CA LEU A 336 18.16 -27.84 36.41
C LEU A 336 17.65 -26.39 36.38
N GLY A 337 17.28 -25.82 37.54
CA GLY A 337 16.87 -24.41 37.65
C GLY A 337 17.96 -23.43 37.25
N GLU A 338 19.21 -23.66 37.67
CA GLU A 338 20.37 -22.84 37.29
C GLU A 338 20.63 -22.93 35.77
N VAL A 339 20.59 -24.14 35.21
CA VAL A 339 20.81 -24.35 33.77
C VAL A 339 19.65 -23.78 32.93
N MET A 340 18.40 -23.92 33.38
CA MET A 340 17.22 -23.31 32.73
C MET A 340 17.29 -21.79 32.73
N ALA A 341 17.80 -21.16 33.80
CA ALA A 341 17.98 -19.71 33.83
C ALA A 341 18.98 -19.23 32.77
N VAL A 342 20.11 -19.94 32.62
CA VAL A 342 21.11 -19.65 31.58
C VAL A 342 20.52 -19.89 30.18
N LEU A 343 19.78 -20.98 29.99
CA LEU A 343 19.11 -21.28 28.72
C LEU A 343 18.13 -20.17 28.34
N ARG A 344 17.31 -19.71 29.28
CA ARG A 344 16.35 -18.63 29.07
C ARG A 344 17.03 -17.32 28.67
N GLN A 345 18.19 -17.00 29.27
CA GLN A 345 18.98 -15.84 28.88
C GLN A 345 19.53 -15.99 27.45
N LYS A 346 20.02 -17.17 27.07
CA LYS A 346 20.48 -17.46 25.70
C LYS A 346 19.34 -17.37 24.68
N GLN A 347 18.17 -17.92 25.00
CA GLN A 347 16.96 -17.83 24.17
C GLN A 347 16.51 -16.37 23.98
N GLN A 348 16.55 -15.56 25.04
CA GLN A 348 16.21 -14.15 24.95
C GLN A 348 17.20 -13.38 24.05
N ASN A 349 18.51 -13.62 24.22
CA ASN A 349 19.53 -13.02 23.36
C ASN A 349 19.34 -13.44 21.89
N LEU A 350 19.01 -14.70 21.63
CA LEU A 350 18.72 -15.18 20.28
C LEU A 350 17.49 -14.45 19.70
N ALA A 351 16.41 -14.32 20.48
CA ALA A 351 15.21 -13.60 20.05
C ALA A 351 15.48 -12.13 19.73
N ASP A 352 16.32 -11.45 20.53
CA ASP A 352 16.72 -10.06 20.29
C ASP A 352 17.53 -9.92 19.00
N VAL A 353 18.45 -10.86 18.73
CA VAL A 353 19.24 -10.90 17.48
C VAL A 353 18.36 -11.20 16.26
N GLU A 354 17.46 -12.18 16.34
CA GLU A 354 16.50 -12.50 15.27
C GLU A 354 15.58 -11.31 14.98
N ALA A 355 15.10 -10.61 16.02
CA ALA A 355 14.30 -9.40 15.86
C ALA A 355 15.10 -8.25 15.19
N HIS A 356 16.39 -8.13 15.50
CA HIS A 356 17.27 -7.16 14.83
C HIS A 356 17.45 -7.49 13.34
N ILE A 357 17.72 -8.76 13.01
CA ILE A 357 17.85 -9.23 11.63
C ILE A 357 16.56 -8.99 10.85
N ALA A 358 15.40 -9.30 11.42
CA ALA A 358 14.11 -9.06 10.76
C ALA A 358 13.89 -7.57 10.42
N ARG A 359 14.33 -6.66 11.29
CA ARG A 359 14.28 -5.21 11.00
C ARG A 359 15.25 -4.82 9.89
N LEU A 360 16.46 -5.38 9.89
CA LEU A 360 17.43 -5.13 8.83
C LEU A 360 16.97 -5.68 7.48
N GLU A 361 16.36 -6.87 7.44
CA GLU A 361 15.71 -7.44 6.25
C GLU A 361 14.61 -6.53 5.73
N ALA A 362 13.69 -6.08 6.59
CA ALA A 362 12.63 -5.16 6.17
C ALA A 362 13.21 -3.85 5.60
N THR A 363 14.28 -3.33 6.19
CA THR A 363 14.97 -2.13 5.70
C THR A 363 15.69 -2.38 4.37
N TYR A 364 16.28 -3.57 4.20
CA TYR A 364 16.89 -4.01 2.95
C TYR A 364 15.88 -4.10 1.83
N ASP A 365 14.77 -4.82 2.05
CA ASP A 365 13.74 -5.03 1.05
C ASP A 365 13.10 -3.70 0.62
N ALA A 366 12.84 -2.80 1.58
CA ALA A 366 12.37 -1.45 1.28
C ALA A 366 13.38 -0.68 0.42
N SER A 367 14.68 -0.73 0.76
CA SER A 367 15.73 -0.05 -0.01
C SER A 367 15.91 -0.63 -1.41
N VAL A 368 15.76 -1.96 -1.58
CA VAL A 368 15.80 -2.63 -2.89
C VAL A 368 14.60 -2.23 -3.74
N ALA A 369 13.40 -2.18 -3.15
CA ALA A 369 12.19 -1.76 -3.84
C ALA A 369 12.27 -0.30 -4.31
N GLU A 370 12.75 0.61 -3.46
CA GLU A 370 13.00 2.01 -3.82
C GLU A 370 14.01 2.12 -4.98
N LYS A 371 15.13 1.39 -4.89
CA LYS A 371 16.14 1.36 -5.94
C LYS A 371 15.56 0.87 -7.26
N ALA A 372 14.82 -0.24 -7.25
CA ALA A 372 14.19 -0.80 -8.46
C ALA A 372 13.17 0.17 -9.08
N SER A 373 12.39 0.88 -8.26
CA SER A 373 11.46 1.92 -8.72
C SER A 373 12.18 3.10 -9.38
N LEU A 374 13.29 3.55 -8.79
CA LEU A 374 14.15 4.60 -9.37
C LEU A 374 14.77 4.15 -10.70
N GLU A 375 15.30 2.93 -10.78
CA GLU A 375 15.87 2.37 -12.02
C GLU A 375 14.82 2.24 -13.13
N ALA A 376 13.62 1.78 -12.80
CA ALA A 376 12.51 1.71 -13.74
C ALA A 376 12.12 3.12 -14.25
N THR A 377 12.05 4.10 -13.36
CA THR A 377 11.73 5.49 -13.72
C THR A 377 12.81 6.10 -14.61
N MET A 378 14.09 5.90 -14.30
CA MET A 378 15.21 6.35 -15.13
C MET A 378 15.21 5.69 -16.51
N THR A 379 14.96 4.38 -16.57
CA THR A 379 14.89 3.63 -17.84
C THR A 379 13.76 4.15 -18.72
N LEU A 380 12.56 4.36 -18.13
CA LEU A 380 11.42 4.92 -18.84
C LEU A 380 11.70 6.34 -19.32
N CYS A 381 12.29 7.19 -18.47
CA CYS A 381 12.66 8.56 -18.81
C CYS A 381 13.69 8.60 -19.95
N SER A 382 14.75 7.81 -19.87
CA SER A 382 15.76 7.66 -20.92
C SER A 382 15.15 7.20 -22.24
N ALA A 383 14.28 6.19 -22.22
CA ALA A 383 13.59 5.72 -23.42
C ALA A 383 12.67 6.80 -24.03
N ARG A 384 11.96 7.56 -23.19
CA ARG A 384 11.13 8.70 -23.63
C ARG A 384 11.99 9.81 -24.23
N LEU A 385 13.08 10.19 -23.58
CA LEU A 385 14.03 11.18 -24.07
C LEU A 385 14.68 10.76 -25.39
N GLY A 386 15.06 9.49 -25.54
CA GLY A 386 15.62 8.97 -26.79
C GLY A 386 14.63 9.04 -27.95
N ARG A 387 13.34 8.75 -27.71
CA ARG A 387 12.29 8.92 -28.73
C ARG A 387 12.01 10.39 -29.02
N ALA A 388 11.85 11.20 -27.99
CA ALA A 388 11.52 12.61 -28.12
C ALA A 388 12.66 13.39 -28.79
N GLY A 389 13.93 13.10 -28.45
CA GLY A 389 15.10 13.71 -29.08
C GLY A 389 15.22 13.43 -30.58
N ARG A 390 14.82 12.24 -31.04
CA ARG A 390 14.73 11.96 -32.49
C ARG A 390 13.64 12.77 -33.17
N LEU A 391 12.50 12.91 -32.51
CA LEU A 391 11.35 13.65 -33.04
C LEU A 391 11.61 15.17 -33.07
N THR A 392 12.21 15.73 -32.03
CA THR A 392 12.59 17.15 -31.99
C THR A 392 13.68 17.47 -33.00
N MET A 393 14.64 16.57 -33.23
CA MET A 393 15.63 16.71 -34.30
C MET A 393 14.98 16.67 -35.69
N ALA A 394 14.10 15.70 -35.95
CA ALA A 394 13.42 15.57 -37.23
C ALA A 394 12.48 16.75 -37.54
N LEU A 395 11.91 17.38 -36.51
CA LEU A 395 11.02 18.54 -36.63
C LEU A 395 11.73 19.89 -36.47
N GLY A 396 13.05 19.92 -36.30
CA GLY A 396 13.79 21.18 -36.11
C GLY A 396 13.67 22.11 -37.31
N ASP A 397 13.90 21.59 -38.52
CA ASP A 397 13.74 22.36 -39.76
C ASP A 397 12.27 22.74 -40.00
N GLU A 398 11.36 21.85 -39.61
CA GLU A 398 9.91 22.06 -39.73
C GLU A 398 9.44 23.21 -38.82
N GLN A 399 10.02 23.35 -37.63
CA GLN A 399 9.76 24.45 -36.72
C GLN A 399 10.10 25.79 -37.36
N VAL A 400 11.31 25.92 -37.92
CA VAL A 400 11.76 27.15 -38.61
C VAL A 400 10.87 27.44 -39.81
N ARG A 401 10.50 26.40 -40.57
CA ARG A 401 9.57 26.54 -41.71
C ARG A 401 8.21 27.05 -41.27
N TRP A 402 7.64 26.53 -40.18
CA TRP A 402 6.35 26.95 -39.64
C TRP A 402 6.40 28.38 -39.10
N GLU A 403 7.46 28.76 -38.39
CA GLU A 403 7.67 30.13 -37.92
C GLU A 403 7.69 31.13 -39.10
N ASN A 404 8.42 30.80 -40.17
CA ASN A 404 8.45 31.63 -41.37
C ASN A 404 7.09 31.64 -42.08
N SER A 405 6.41 30.48 -42.18
CA SER A 405 5.09 30.39 -42.80
C SER A 405 4.04 31.24 -42.09
N ILE A 406 4.06 31.28 -40.74
CA ILE A 406 3.17 32.14 -39.96
C ILE A 406 3.43 33.62 -40.25
N LYS A 407 4.71 34.04 -40.34
CA LYS A 407 5.08 35.42 -40.69
C LYS A 407 4.57 35.78 -42.08
N THR A 408 4.84 34.95 -43.09
CA THR A 408 4.38 35.16 -44.46
C THR A 408 2.86 35.17 -44.57
N LEU A 409 2.15 34.27 -43.88
CA LEU A 409 0.68 34.27 -43.84
C LEU A 409 0.12 35.50 -43.12
N GLY A 410 0.82 36.01 -42.12
CA GLY A 410 0.49 37.27 -41.45
C GLY A 410 0.61 38.48 -42.38
N GLU A 411 1.71 38.56 -43.14
CA GLU A 411 1.91 39.59 -44.18
C GLU A 411 0.86 39.46 -45.29
N GLN A 412 0.56 38.24 -45.74
CA GLN A 412 -0.48 37.98 -46.72
C GLN A 412 -1.86 38.44 -46.26
N LEU A 413 -2.22 38.24 -44.98
CA LEU A 413 -3.51 38.73 -44.44
C LEU A 413 -3.63 40.25 -44.53
N VAL A 414 -2.52 40.99 -44.36
CA VAL A 414 -2.49 42.45 -44.51
C VAL A 414 -2.65 42.85 -45.98
N ASN A 415 -1.90 42.22 -46.88
CA ASN A 415 -1.91 42.54 -48.31
C ASN A 415 -3.18 42.10 -49.02
N LEU A 416 -3.90 41.11 -48.47
CA LEU A 416 -5.11 40.52 -49.04
C LEU A 416 -6.19 41.56 -49.36
N ILE A 417 -6.28 42.61 -48.55
CA ILE A 417 -7.25 43.70 -48.72
C ILE A 417 -7.11 44.34 -50.11
N GLY A 418 -5.87 44.55 -50.59
CA GLY A 418 -5.58 45.12 -51.91
C GLY A 418 -5.56 44.07 -53.02
N ASP A 419 -4.91 42.92 -52.78
CA ASP A 419 -4.79 41.84 -53.78
C ASP A 419 -6.17 41.34 -54.23
N VAL A 420 -7.12 41.22 -53.30
CA VAL A 420 -8.49 40.81 -53.60
C VAL A 420 -9.23 41.87 -54.41
N LEU A 421 -8.97 43.16 -54.19
CA LEU A 421 -9.59 44.23 -54.96
C LEU A 421 -9.18 44.17 -56.43
N ILE A 422 -7.89 43.99 -56.69
CA ILE A 422 -7.38 43.83 -58.06
C ILE A 422 -7.96 42.56 -58.69
N ALA A 423 -7.96 41.44 -57.96
CA ALA A 423 -8.53 40.19 -58.45
C ALA A 423 -10.04 40.30 -58.77
N ALA A 424 -10.80 40.98 -57.91
CA ALA A 424 -12.22 41.27 -58.13
C ALA A 424 -12.44 42.15 -59.37
N ALA A 425 -11.60 43.17 -59.58
CA ALA A 425 -11.63 44.00 -60.79
C ALA A 425 -11.35 43.19 -62.05
N CYS A 426 -10.35 42.31 -62.01
CA CYS A 426 -10.06 41.43 -63.13
C CYS A 426 -11.25 40.54 -63.50
N MET A 427 -11.92 39.96 -62.50
CA MET A 427 -13.11 39.12 -62.73
C MET A 427 -14.32 39.92 -63.22
N ALA A 428 -14.51 41.15 -62.73
CA ALA A 428 -15.65 41.99 -63.09
C ALA A 428 -15.53 42.59 -64.50
N TYR A 429 -14.33 42.96 -64.94
CA TYR A 429 -14.17 43.77 -66.17
C TYR A 429 -13.42 43.08 -67.31
N LEU A 430 -12.44 42.22 -67.04
CA LEU A 430 -11.51 41.76 -68.08
C LEU A 430 -12.09 40.67 -68.99
N GLY A 431 -13.22 40.07 -68.63
CA GLY A 431 -13.83 38.96 -69.37
C GLY A 431 -14.10 39.26 -70.85
N ALA A 432 -14.53 40.48 -71.18
CA ALA A 432 -14.87 40.87 -72.55
C ALA A 432 -13.66 41.22 -73.44
N PHE A 433 -12.51 41.52 -72.84
CA PHE A 433 -11.32 41.98 -73.55
C PHE A 433 -10.46 40.82 -74.10
N THR A 434 -9.69 41.08 -75.15
CA THR A 434 -8.67 40.14 -75.68
C THR A 434 -7.37 40.24 -74.87
N SER A 435 -6.47 39.25 -74.96
CA SER A 435 -5.26 39.16 -74.12
C SER A 435 -4.45 40.46 -74.04
N SER A 436 -4.23 41.12 -75.18
CA SER A 436 -3.48 42.38 -75.27
C SER A 436 -4.10 43.58 -74.55
N TYR A 437 -5.38 43.52 -74.20
CA TYR A 437 -6.08 44.55 -73.42
C TYR A 437 -6.25 44.15 -71.95
N ARG A 438 -5.93 42.89 -71.61
CA ARG A 438 -5.97 42.38 -70.22
C ARG A 438 -4.61 42.53 -69.54
N GLU A 439 -3.53 42.36 -70.30
CA GLU A 439 -2.15 42.74 -69.93
C GLU A 439 -2.01 44.26 -69.92
#